data_AF-A0A0S4KW29-F1
#
_entry.id   AF-A0A0S4KW29-F1
#
_cell.length_a   1.000
_cell.length_b   1.000
_cell.length_c   1.000
_cell.angle_alpha   90.00
_cell.angle_beta   90.00
_cell.angle_gamma   90.00
#
_symmetry.space_group_name_H-M   'P 1'
#
loop_
_entity.id
_entity.type
_entity.pdbx_description
1 polymer ?
#
loop_
_entity_poly.entity_id
_entity_poly.type
_entity_poly.pdbx_seq_one_letter_code
_entity_poly.pdbx_strand_id
1 'polypeptide(L)'
;MRSLPRGWALGGVIVLCLTLAPGVGRAQREPASGDNLRIEITKKGVGKQVVITQGTKEWFLLIDVTPEHSVVVRQEKDRDHYLVDETETHDRPMTEGEVEAAVEDYINSVKVRLNQQ
;
A
#
# COMPACT_ATOMS: atom_id res chain seq x y z
N MET A 1 15.91 -19.46 42.74
CA MET A 1 16.00 -20.92 42.50
C MET A 1 14.93 -21.63 43.31
N ARG A 2 14.37 -22.73 42.75
CA ARG A 2 13.18 -23.52 43.17
C ARG A 2 11.89 -23.01 42.49
N SER A 3 11.51 -23.50 41.30
CA SER A 3 11.11 -24.85 40.85
C SER A 3 9.59 -24.92 40.69
N LEU A 4 9.14 -25.01 39.42
CA LEU A 4 7.81 -25.48 39.01
C LEU A 4 7.57 -26.92 39.51
N PRO A 5 6.31 -27.41 39.58
CA PRO A 5 5.87 -28.31 38.49
C PRO A 5 4.35 -28.45 38.25
N ARG A 6 4.04 -29.13 37.13
CA ARG A 6 2.84 -29.91 36.78
C ARG A 6 1.58 -29.10 36.47
N GLY A 7 0.97 -29.14 35.27
CA GLY A 7 0.89 -30.21 34.29
C GLY A 7 -0.56 -30.67 34.22
N TRP A 8 -1.34 -30.16 33.24
CA TRP A 8 -2.64 -30.70 32.88
C TRP A 8 -2.68 -30.85 31.36
N ALA A 9 -3.05 -32.05 30.95
CA ALA A 9 -3.11 -32.51 29.58
C ALA A 9 -4.55 -32.43 29.04
N LEU A 10 -4.63 -32.56 27.71
CA LEU A 10 -5.77 -33.01 26.91
C LEU A 10 -6.90 -31.99 26.65
N GLY A 11 -7.26 -31.90 25.37
CA GLY A 11 -8.49 -31.23 24.93
C GLY A 11 -8.39 -30.72 23.50
N GLY A 12 -8.31 -31.63 22.53
CA GLY A 12 -8.41 -31.25 21.13
C GLY A 12 -9.80 -30.72 20.77
N VAL A 13 -9.85 -29.74 19.88
CA VAL A 13 -10.96 -29.53 18.93
C VAL A 13 -10.34 -29.05 17.62
N ILE A 14 -10.40 -29.90 16.62
CA ILE A 14 -10.28 -29.52 15.20
C ILE A 14 -11.48 -28.62 14.91
N VAL A 15 -11.24 -27.34 14.67
CA VAL A 15 -12.21 -26.46 14.00
C VAL A 15 -11.73 -26.27 12.58
N LEU A 16 -12.26 -27.12 11.70
CA LEU A 16 -12.27 -26.93 10.26
C LEU A 16 -13.19 -25.74 9.95
N CYS A 17 -12.64 -24.53 9.93
CA CYS A 17 -13.35 -23.36 9.41
C CYS A 17 -13.12 -23.27 7.89
N LEU A 18 -14.02 -23.89 7.14
CA LEU A 18 -14.17 -23.69 5.70
C LEU A 18 -14.87 -22.34 5.49
N THR A 19 -14.11 -21.25 5.43
CA THR A 19 -14.64 -19.94 5.03
C THR A 19 -14.36 -19.71 3.56
N LEU A 20 -15.41 -19.75 2.73
CA LEU A 20 -15.39 -19.13 1.41
C LEU A 20 -15.08 -17.64 1.59
N ALA A 21 -13.91 -17.19 1.14
CA ALA A 21 -13.59 -15.78 0.99
C ALA A 21 -13.83 -15.35 -0.46
N PRO A 22 -14.72 -14.38 -0.74
CA PRO A 22 -14.78 -13.76 -2.05
C PRO A 22 -13.59 -12.80 -2.18
N GLY A 23 -12.83 -12.94 -3.27
CA GLY A 23 -11.96 -11.91 -3.83
C GLY A 23 -10.97 -11.24 -2.86
N VAL A 24 -9.93 -11.94 -2.45
CA VAL A 24 -8.71 -11.31 -1.90
C VAL A 24 -8.10 -10.46 -3.01
N GLY A 25 -8.32 -9.15 -2.94
CA GLY A 25 -7.45 -8.17 -3.58
C GLY A 25 -6.03 -8.44 -3.10
N ARG A 26 -5.20 -8.93 -4.01
CA ARG A 26 -3.81 -9.30 -3.74
C ARG A 26 -3.05 -8.00 -3.44
N ALA A 27 -2.87 -7.68 -2.16
CA ALA A 27 -1.93 -6.65 -1.74
C ALA A 27 -0.53 -7.14 -2.11
N GLN A 28 -0.02 -6.69 -3.25
CA GLN A 28 1.34 -7.00 -3.69
C GLN A 28 2.30 -6.21 -2.79
N ARG A 29 2.98 -6.92 -1.89
CA ARG A 29 4.08 -6.39 -1.07
C ARG A 29 5.36 -6.60 -1.86
N GLU A 30 5.87 -5.55 -2.49
CA GLU A 30 7.19 -5.59 -3.10
C GLU A 30 8.25 -5.20 -2.06
N PRO A 31 9.24 -6.05 -1.77
CA PRO A 31 10.35 -5.67 -0.91
C PRO A 31 11.28 -4.75 -1.69
N ALA A 32 11.25 -3.45 -1.40
CA ALA A 32 12.23 -2.50 -1.92
C ALA A 32 13.43 -2.43 -0.96
N SER A 33 14.62 -2.76 -1.46
CA SER A 33 15.88 -2.74 -0.69
C SER A 33 16.22 -1.34 -0.17
N GLY A 34 16.63 -1.30 1.10
CA GLY A 34 16.86 -0.10 1.91
C GLY A 34 16.05 -0.26 3.19
N ASP A 35 16.68 -0.71 4.27
CA ASP A 35 16.13 -1.45 5.43
C ASP A 35 14.94 -0.83 6.23
N ASN A 36 14.22 0.15 5.69
CA ASN A 36 12.95 0.61 6.23
C ASN A 36 11.96 1.19 5.18
N LEU A 37 12.16 0.95 3.88
CA LEU A 37 11.23 1.41 2.84
C LEU A 37 10.03 0.47 2.74
N ARG A 38 8.84 0.96 3.11
CA ARG A 38 7.58 0.21 2.99
C ARG A 38 6.75 0.77 1.84
N ILE A 39 6.26 -0.12 0.98
CA ILE A 39 5.35 0.22 -0.12
C ILE A 39 4.07 -0.58 0.07
N GLU A 40 2.93 0.11 0.16
CA GLU A 40 1.61 -0.47 0.31
C GLU A 40 0.73 -0.02 -0.85
N ILE A 41 0.28 -0.98 -1.66
CA ILE A 41 -0.60 -0.73 -2.81
C ILE A 41 -1.97 -1.34 -2.53
N THR A 42 -3.02 -0.51 -2.62
CA THR A 42 -4.42 -0.91 -2.44
C THR A 42 -5.18 -0.69 -3.74
N LYS A 43 -5.83 -1.73 -4.26
CA LYS A 43 -6.70 -1.63 -5.45
C LYS A 43 -8.03 -0.94 -5.10
N LYS A 44 -8.49 -0.03 -5.95
CA LYS A 44 -9.72 0.75 -5.79
C LYS A 44 -10.49 0.80 -7.13
N GLY A 45 -11.25 -0.24 -7.43
CA GLY A 45 -11.87 -0.37 -8.76
C GLY A 45 -10.80 -0.50 -9.86
N VAL A 46 -10.89 0.36 -10.88
CA VAL A 46 -9.82 0.54 -11.90
C VAL A 46 -8.63 1.31 -11.33
N GLY A 47 -8.89 2.20 -10.37
CA GLY A 47 -7.88 3.02 -9.69
C GLY A 47 -7.06 2.28 -8.64
N LYS A 48 -6.10 3.00 -8.04
CA LYS A 48 -5.17 2.48 -7.03
C LYS A 48 -4.77 3.55 -6.03
N GLN A 49 -4.45 3.10 -4.83
CA GLN A 49 -3.82 3.91 -3.80
C GLN A 49 -2.46 3.31 -3.47
N VAL A 50 -1.43 4.16 -3.37
CA VAL A 50 -0.07 3.79 -2.99
C VAL A 50 0.33 4.63 -1.79
N VAL A 51 0.88 3.98 -0.78
CA VAL A 51 1.53 4.64 0.36
C VAL A 51 2.95 4.11 0.45
N ILE A 52 3.92 5.01 0.38
CA ILE A 52 5.34 4.70 0.55
C ILE A 52 5.78 5.38 1.84
N THR A 53 6.34 4.63 2.78
CA THR A 53 6.82 5.17 4.05
C THR A 53 8.31 4.87 4.22
N GLN A 54 9.08 5.87 4.63
CA GLN A 54 10.47 5.72 5.01
C GLN A 54 10.81 6.66 6.17
N GLY A 55 11.05 6.10 7.36
CA GLY A 55 11.34 6.90 8.54
C GLY A 55 10.17 7.82 8.91
N THR A 56 10.38 9.14 8.86
CA THR A 56 9.34 10.15 9.12
C THR A 56 8.64 10.64 7.84
N LYS A 57 9.10 10.21 6.67
CA LYS A 57 8.57 10.62 5.38
C LYS A 57 7.53 9.64 4.87
N GLU A 58 6.50 10.18 4.24
CA GLU A 58 5.42 9.44 3.60
C GLU A 58 5.11 10.07 2.24
N TRP A 59 5.00 9.22 1.21
CA TRP A 59 4.58 9.58 -0.13
C TRP A 59 3.27 8.85 -0.43
N PHE A 60 2.26 9.61 -0.83
CA PHE A 60 0.93 9.12 -1.12
C PHE A 60 0.57 9.38 -2.57
N LEU A 61 0.04 8.36 -3.23
CA LEU A 61 -0.60 8.47 -4.53
C LEU A 61 -2.01 7.87 -4.43
N LEU A 62 -3.01 8.60 -4.89
CA LEU A 62 -4.34 8.05 -5.16
C LEU A 62 -4.68 8.33 -6.62
N ILE A 63 -5.06 7.29 -7.34
CA ILE A 63 -5.68 7.38 -8.66
C ILE A 63 -7.10 6.87 -8.47
N ASP A 64 -8.06 7.78 -8.48
CA ASP A 64 -9.48 7.44 -8.48
C ASP A 64 -10.01 7.51 -9.91
N VAL A 65 -10.68 6.45 -10.32
CA VAL A 65 -11.18 6.31 -11.69
C VAL A 65 -12.68 6.09 -11.63
N THR A 66 -13.42 7.04 -12.20
CA THR A 66 -14.87 6.95 -12.40
C THR A 66 -15.17 6.77 -13.89
N PRO A 67 -16.40 6.36 -14.27
CA PRO A 67 -16.77 6.28 -15.68
C PRO A 67 -16.68 7.62 -16.43
N GLU A 68 -16.74 8.74 -15.73
CA GLU A 68 -16.79 10.08 -16.31
C GLU A 68 -15.41 10.72 -16.41
N HIS A 69 -14.59 10.56 -15.37
CA HIS A 69 -13.31 11.26 -15.23
C HIS A 69 -12.35 10.49 -14.33
N SER A 70 -11.11 10.95 -14.22
CA SER A 70 -10.13 10.40 -13.26
C SER A 70 -9.47 11.52 -12.46
N VAL A 71 -9.16 11.22 -11.22
CA VAL A 71 -8.48 12.15 -10.31
C VAL A 71 -7.22 11.48 -9.79
N VAL A 72 -6.10 12.20 -9.89
CA VAL A 72 -4.80 11.78 -9.37
C VAL A 72 -4.39 12.74 -8.26
N VAL A 73 -4.19 12.21 -7.06
CA VAL A 73 -3.69 12.96 -5.90
C VAL A 73 -2.30 12.46 -5.57
N ARG A 74 -1.33 13.37 -5.44
CA ARG A 74 0.05 13.09 -5.04
C ARG A 74 0.39 13.94 -3.83
N GLN A 75 0.77 13.30 -2.73
CA GLN A 75 1.18 14.01 -1.53
C GLN A 75 2.54 13.50 -1.05
N GLU A 76 3.30 14.40 -0.46
CA GLU A 76 4.51 14.10 0.28
C GLU A 76 4.43 14.77 1.64
N LYS A 77 4.72 14.03 2.69
CA LYS A 77 4.65 14.48 4.07
C LYS A 77 5.92 14.10 4.82
N ASP A 78 6.38 14.98 5.70
CA ASP A 78 7.44 14.70 6.68
C ASP A 78 6.95 15.05 8.08
N ARG A 79 6.81 14.01 8.94
CA ARG A 79 6.19 14.07 10.27
C ARG A 79 4.73 14.54 10.27
N ASP A 80 4.49 15.84 10.34
CA ASP A 80 3.17 16.49 10.38
C ASP A 80 3.04 17.61 9.34
N HIS A 81 4.05 17.77 8.48
CA HIS A 81 4.10 18.83 7.48
C HIS A 81 3.98 18.25 6.08
N TYR A 82 3.02 18.75 5.30
CA TYR A 82 2.93 18.45 3.89
C TYR A 82 3.98 19.25 3.13
N LEU A 83 4.83 18.54 2.39
CA LEU A 83 5.85 19.10 1.50
C LEU A 83 5.29 19.24 0.07
N VAL A 84 4.44 18.31 -0.34
CA VAL A 84 3.75 18.31 -1.63
C VAL A 84 2.28 17.94 -1.40
N ASP A 85 1.40 18.66 -2.08
CA ASP A 85 -0.03 18.37 -2.17
C ASP A 85 -0.53 18.78 -3.56
N GLU A 86 -0.56 17.82 -4.47
CA GLU A 86 -0.93 18.01 -5.87
C GLU A 86 -2.17 17.20 -6.19
N THR A 87 -3.12 17.82 -6.88
CA THR A 87 -4.31 17.14 -7.41
C THR A 87 -4.45 17.47 -8.89
N GLU A 88 -4.59 16.44 -9.70
CA GLU A 88 -4.75 16.50 -11.15
C GLU A 88 -6.06 15.80 -11.54
N THR A 89 -6.86 16.42 -12.40
CA THR A 89 -8.13 15.86 -12.90
C THR A 89 -8.03 15.68 -14.41
N HIS A 90 -8.43 14.50 -14.88
CA HIS A 90 -8.52 14.16 -16.29
C HIS A 90 -9.98 14.08 -16.71
N ASP A 91 -10.32 14.72 -17.84
CA ASP A 91 -11.68 14.72 -18.42
C ASP A 91 -12.13 13.36 -19.00
N ARG A 92 -11.31 12.32 -18.86
CA ARG A 92 -11.62 10.95 -19.29
C ARG A 92 -11.21 9.94 -18.23
N PRO A 93 -11.86 8.76 -18.17
CA PRO A 93 -11.38 7.65 -17.37
C PRO A 93 -9.99 7.21 -17.84
N MET A 94 -9.07 7.00 -16.89
CA MET A 94 -7.84 6.26 -17.11
C MET A 94 -8.17 4.77 -17.28
N THR A 95 -7.47 4.12 -18.21
CA THR A 95 -7.51 2.67 -18.39
C THR A 95 -6.67 1.96 -17.33
N GLU A 96 -6.93 0.68 -17.09
CA GLU A 96 -6.13 -0.11 -16.12
C GLU A 96 -4.63 -0.04 -16.43
N GLY A 97 -4.23 -0.12 -17.70
CA GLY A 97 -2.82 -0.02 -18.10
C GLY A 97 -2.19 1.35 -17.80
N GLU A 98 -2.94 2.44 -17.99
CA GLU A 98 -2.49 3.78 -17.64
C GLU A 98 -2.34 3.94 -16.11
N VAL A 99 -3.24 3.35 -15.32
CA VAL A 99 -3.15 3.35 -13.85
C VAL A 99 -1.91 2.58 -13.37
N GLU A 100 -1.65 1.39 -13.93
CA GLU A 100 -0.46 0.61 -13.58
C GLU A 100 0.84 1.35 -13.92
N ALA A 101 0.92 1.93 -15.12
CA ALA A 101 2.08 2.71 -15.54
C ALA A 101 2.31 3.91 -14.61
N ALA A 102 1.26 4.67 -14.28
CA ALA A 102 1.36 5.82 -13.39
C ALA A 102 1.81 5.43 -11.96
N VAL A 103 1.37 4.27 -11.46
CA VAL A 103 1.79 3.73 -10.15
C VAL A 103 3.26 3.32 -10.19
N GLU A 104 3.69 2.60 -11.23
CA GLU A 104 5.09 2.19 -11.40
C GLU A 104 6.02 3.41 -11.50
N ASP A 105 5.66 4.38 -12.33
CA ASP A 105 6.41 5.62 -12.51
C ASP A 105 6.54 6.40 -11.20
N TYR A 106 5.44 6.50 -10.43
CA TYR A 106 5.47 7.17 -9.14
C TYR A 106 6.41 6.46 -8.14
N ILE A 107 6.28 5.15 -7.98
CA ILE A 107 7.14 4.36 -7.09
C ILE A 107 8.62 4.51 -7.49
N ASN A 108 8.91 4.43 -8.78
CA ASN A 108 10.26 4.60 -9.30
C ASN A 108 10.79 6.01 -9.04
N SER A 109 9.97 7.05 -9.24
CA SER A 109 10.37 8.43 -8.95
C SER A 109 10.74 8.63 -7.48
N VAL A 110 9.99 8.03 -6.55
CA VAL A 110 10.30 8.09 -5.11
C VAL A 110 11.59 7.33 -4.81
N LYS A 111 11.75 6.10 -5.32
CA LYS A 111 13.00 5.33 -5.15
C LYS A 111 14.22 6.09 -5.68
N VAL A 112 14.12 6.75 -6.83
CA VAL A 112 15.21 7.56 -7.40
C VAL A 112 15.53 8.75 -6.49
N ARG A 113 14.53 9.49 -6.00
CA ARG A 113 14.73 10.61 -5.07
C ARG A 113 15.42 10.17 -3.78
N LEU A 114 15.06 9.00 -3.25
CA LEU A 114 15.67 8.43 -2.06
C LEU A 114 17.12 8.01 -2.25
N ASN A 115 17.49 7.58 -3.45
CA ASN A 115 18.88 7.23 -3.77
C ASN A 115 19.77 8.45 -4.04
N GLN A 116 19.18 9.65 -4.19
CA GLN A 116 19.89 10.91 -4.44
C GLN A 116 20.06 11.79 -3.19
N GLN A 117 19.45 11.41 -2.07
CA GLN A 117 19.61 12.06 -0.75
C GLN A 117 20.81 11.51 0.01
#